data_AF-A0A2T2RQ06-F1
#
_entry.id   AF-A0A2T2RQ06-F1
#
_cell.length_a   1.000
_cell.length_b   1.000
_cell.length_c   1.000
_cell.angle_alpha   90.00
_cell.angle_beta   90.00
_cell.angle_gamma   90.00
#
_symmetry.space_group_name_H-M   'P 1'
#
loop_
_entity.id
_entity.type
_entity.pdbx_description
1 polymer ?
#
loop_
_entity_poly.entity_id
_entity_poly.type
_entity_poly.pdbx_seq_one_letter_code
_entity_poly.pdbx_strand_id
1 'polypeptide(L)'
;MAVNQRLAKHWGKLILRPEYRKYCQKVKELEKLKNAPRYKHILGKSLSLVDGQSFYYSYWEIFEQEIYCFSSHKKEPLIVDCGSNVL
;
A
#
# COMPACT_ATOMS: atom_id res chain seq x y z
N MET A 1 -16.19 -18.17 21.53
CA MET A 1 -16.60 -16.82 21.99
C MET A 1 -15.72 -15.65 21.50
N ALA A 2 -14.44 -15.85 21.16
CA ALA A 2 -13.52 -14.74 20.79
C ALA A 2 -13.79 -14.02 19.44
N VAL A 3 -14.35 -14.73 18.44
CA VAL A 3 -14.60 -14.17 17.09
C VAL A 3 -15.61 -13.02 17.13
N ASN A 4 -16.64 -13.13 17.98
CA ASN A 4 -17.72 -12.15 18.08
C ASN A 4 -17.26 -10.81 18.63
N GLN A 5 -16.34 -10.82 19.60
CA GLN A 5 -15.76 -9.59 20.15
C GLN A 5 -14.87 -8.87 19.13
N ARG A 6 -14.16 -9.61 18.27
CA ARG A 6 -13.29 -9.03 17.25
C ARG A 6 -14.10 -8.35 16.14
N LEU A 7 -15.20 -8.97 15.71
CA LEU A 7 -16.15 -8.40 14.75
C LEU A 7 -16.83 -7.15 15.29
N ALA A 8 -17.34 -7.19 16.53
CA ALA A 8 -17.97 -6.03 17.16
C ALA A 8 -17.00 -4.84 17.25
N LYS A 9 -15.74 -5.09 17.63
CA LYS A 9 -14.68 -4.06 17.63
C LYS A 9 -14.40 -3.51 16.23
N HIS A 10 -14.41 -4.35 15.19
CA HIS A 10 -14.20 -3.93 13.81
C HIS A 10 -15.34 -3.02 13.31
N TRP A 11 -16.60 -3.43 13.50
CA TRP A 11 -17.77 -2.62 13.15
C TRP A 11 -17.81 -1.30 13.91
N GLY A 12 -17.50 -1.32 15.21
CA GLY A 12 -17.37 -0.10 16.00
C GLY A 12 -16.32 0.87 15.43
N LYS A 13 -15.15 0.37 15.03
CA LYS A 13 -14.12 1.19 14.36
C LYS A 13 -14.59 1.75 13.02
N LEU A 14 -15.31 0.95 12.20
CA LEU A 14 -15.82 1.40 10.89
C LEU A 14 -16.88 2.51 10.99
N ILE A 15 -17.66 2.53 12.08
CA ILE A 15 -18.69 3.54 12.33
C ILE A 15 -18.09 4.79 12.96
N LEU A 16 -17.24 4.62 13.98
CA LEU A 16 -16.77 5.72 14.82
C LEU A 16 -15.48 6.40 14.32
N ARG A 17 -14.75 5.79 13.38
CA ARG A 17 -13.44 6.31 12.91
C ARG A 17 -13.42 6.45 11.37
N PRO A 18 -13.71 7.65 10.84
CA PRO A 18 -13.70 7.90 9.39
C PRO A 18 -12.36 7.55 8.73
N GLU A 19 -11.24 7.77 9.41
CA GLU A 19 -9.88 7.46 8.94
C GLU A 19 -9.68 5.96 8.80
N TYR A 20 -10.20 5.17 9.75
CA TYR A 20 -10.15 3.71 9.68
C TYR A 20 -10.97 3.18 8.50
N ARG A 21 -12.13 3.79 8.20
CA ARG A 21 -12.92 3.44 7.02
C ARG A 21 -12.16 3.72 5.73
N LYS A 22 -11.52 4.90 5.62
CA LYS A 22 -10.68 5.26 4.46
C LYS A 22 -9.51 4.29 4.29
N TYR A 23 -8.86 3.91 5.39
CA TYR A 23 -7.81 2.89 5.39
C TYR A 23 -8.32 1.55 4.87
N CYS A 24 -9.44 1.03 5.40
CA CYS A 24 -10.01 -0.24 4.93
C CYS A 24 -10.40 -0.18 3.44
N GLN A 25 -10.88 0.96 2.96
CA GLN A 25 -11.20 1.15 1.54
C GLN A 25 -9.93 1.15 0.69
N LYS A 26 -8.87 1.85 1.11
CA LYS A 26 -7.55 1.84 0.46
C LYS A 26 -6.98 0.42 0.38
N VAL A 27 -7.02 -0.33 1.48
CA VAL A 27 -6.56 -1.74 1.52
C VAL A 27 -7.33 -2.59 0.52
N LYS A 28 -8.66 -2.48 0.44
CA LYS A 28 -9.47 -3.20 -0.55
C LYS A 28 -9.11 -2.84 -1.99
N GLU A 29 -8.84 -1.57 -2.28
CA GLU A 29 -8.40 -1.15 -3.62
C GLU A 29 -7.01 -1.72 -3.96
N LEU A 30 -6.08 -1.77 -3.00
CA LEU A 30 -4.76 -2.39 -3.17
C LEU A 30 -4.85 -3.92 -3.34
N GLU A 31 -5.73 -4.59 -2.61
CA GLU A 31 -5.97 -6.04 -2.79
C GLU A 31 -6.48 -6.38 -4.18
N LYS A 32 -7.32 -5.52 -4.79
CA LYS A 32 -7.76 -5.69 -6.19
C LYS A 32 -6.60 -5.59 -7.17
N LEU A 33 -5.51 -4.90 -6.83
CA LEU A 33 -4.32 -4.79 -7.67
C LEU A 33 -3.46 -6.05 -7.62
N LYS A 34 -3.53 -6.84 -6.54
CA LYS A 34 -2.76 -8.09 -6.40
C LYS A 34 -3.00 -9.07 -7.55
N ASN A 35 -4.23 -9.13 -8.07
CA ASN A 35 -4.62 -10.01 -9.17
C ASN A 35 -4.81 -9.25 -10.50
N ALA A 36 -4.39 -7.98 -10.58
CA ALA A 36 -4.59 -7.19 -11.77
C ALA A 36 -3.70 -7.68 -12.94
N PRO A 37 -4.17 -7.55 -14.19
CA PRO A 37 -3.36 -7.86 -15.36
C PRO A 37 -2.12 -6.94 -15.43
N ARG A 38 -1.09 -7.43 -16.11
CA ARG A 38 0.24 -6.80 -16.30
C ARG A 38 0.18 -5.32 -16.73
N TYR A 39 -0.88 -4.92 -17.43
CA TYR A 39 -1.06 -3.53 -17.89
C TYR A 39 -2.24 -2.88 -17.18
N LYS A 40 -1.97 -1.76 -16.48
CA LYS A 40 -3.03 -0.98 -15.85
C LYS A 40 -2.72 0.51 -15.84
N HIS A 41 -3.73 1.33 -16.09
CA HIS A 41 -3.64 2.76 -15.83
C HIS A 41 -3.78 3.01 -14.33
N ILE A 42 -2.74 3.57 -13.71
CA ILE A 42 -2.75 3.96 -12.29
C ILE A 42 -2.45 5.45 -12.23
N LEU A 43 -3.30 6.20 -11.54
CA LEU A 43 -3.18 7.65 -11.36
C LEU A 43 -3.05 8.45 -12.68
N GLY A 44 -3.78 8.03 -13.72
CA GLY A 44 -3.77 8.70 -15.03
C GLY A 44 -2.51 8.42 -15.88
N LYS A 45 -1.58 7.59 -15.40
CA LYS A 45 -0.42 7.14 -16.16
C LYS A 45 -0.57 5.67 -16.56
N SER A 46 -0.14 5.33 -17.77
CA SER A 46 0.03 3.93 -18.17
C SER A 46 1.23 3.35 -17.42
N LEU A 47 0.97 2.38 -16.56
CA LEU A 47 1.99 1.62 -15.88
C LEU A 47 1.97 0.18 -16.42
N SER A 48 3.11 -0.25 -16.94
CA SER A 48 3.37 -1.67 -17.18
C SER A 48 3.86 -2.22 -15.85
N LEU A 49 2.98 -2.91 -15.13
CA LEU A 49 3.35 -3.68 -13.95
C LEU A 49 3.97 -4.99 -14.41
N VAL A 50 4.96 -5.53 -13.71
CA VAL A 50 5.50 -6.87 -14.03
C VAL A 50 4.45 -7.92 -13.67
N ASP A 51 3.88 -7.79 -12.47
CA ASP A 51 2.71 -8.49 -11.96
C ASP A 51 2.08 -7.68 -10.79
N GLY A 52 0.82 -7.95 -10.50
CA GLY A 52 0.06 -7.21 -9.48
C GLY A 52 0.56 -7.44 -8.05
N GLN A 53 1.18 -8.59 -7.77
CA GLN A 53 1.69 -8.95 -6.45
C GLN A 53 2.99 -8.19 -6.13
N SER A 54 3.93 -8.14 -7.08
CA SER A 54 5.17 -7.36 -6.95
C SER A 54 4.88 -5.86 -6.78
N PHE A 55 3.86 -5.33 -7.50
CA PHE A 55 3.41 -3.96 -7.30
C PHE A 55 2.84 -3.73 -5.90
N TYR A 56 1.98 -4.64 -5.41
CA TYR A 56 1.39 -4.53 -4.08
C TYR A 56 2.46 -4.46 -2.98
N TYR A 57 3.44 -5.36 -3.01
CA TYR A 57 4.51 -5.37 -2.01
C TYR A 57 5.41 -4.15 -2.13
N SER A 58 5.78 -3.74 -3.36
CA SER A 58 6.53 -2.51 -3.59
C SER A 58 5.83 -1.28 -3.02
N TYR A 59 4.52 -1.17 -3.23
CA TYR A 59 3.73 -0.06 -2.69
C TYR A 59 3.74 -0.07 -1.16
N TRP A 60 3.52 -1.24 -0.56
CA TRP A 60 3.49 -1.40 0.89
C TRP A 60 4.84 -1.06 1.53
N GLU A 61 5.96 -1.53 0.98
CA GLU A 61 7.28 -1.22 1.51
C GLU A 61 7.65 0.26 1.34
N ILE A 62 7.49 0.82 0.13
CA ILE A 62 7.93 2.19 -0.16
C ILE A 62 7.04 3.23 0.53
N PHE A 63 5.72 3.06 0.49
CA PHE A 63 4.78 4.10 0.91
C PHE A 63 4.13 3.84 2.27
N GLU A 64 3.94 2.58 2.70
CA GLU A 64 3.34 2.30 4.02
C GLU A 64 4.40 2.07 5.10
N GLN A 65 5.49 1.36 4.77
CA GLN A 65 6.64 1.19 5.67
C GLN A 65 7.65 2.32 5.55
N GLU A 66 7.50 3.18 4.54
CA GLU A 66 8.35 4.34 4.32
C GLU A 66 9.84 3.98 4.35
N ILE A 67 10.27 2.87 3.72
CA ILE A 67 11.66 2.39 3.79
C ILE A 67 12.70 3.40 3.25
N TYR A 68 12.25 4.39 2.49
CA TYR A 68 13.06 5.51 1.99
C TYR A 68 12.92 6.80 2.82
N CYS A 69 12.22 6.76 3.96
CA CYS A 69 12.12 7.88 4.89
C CYS A 69 13.33 7.86 5.83
N PHE A 70 14.31 8.71 5.54
CA PHE A 70 15.49 8.92 6.38
C PHE A 70 15.77 10.40 6.56
N SER A 71 16.39 10.74 7.68
CA SER A 71 16.87 12.10 7.91
C SER A 71 18.15 12.34 7.11
N SER A 72 18.20 13.45 6.37
CA SER A 72 19.37 13.88 5.61
C SER A 72 19.69 15.33 5.90
N HIS A 73 20.97 15.65 6.05
CA HIS A 73 21.47 17.02 6.15
C HIS A 73 21.68 17.68 4.77
N LYS A 74 21.61 16.90 3.68
CA LYS A 74 21.67 17.41 2.31
C LYS A 74 20.29 17.88 1.88
N LYS A 75 20.23 19.05 1.25
CA LYS A 75 19.02 19.61 0.62
C LYS A 75 18.44 18.68 -0.45
N GLU A 76 19.31 17.95 -1.15
CA GLU A 76 18.96 16.96 -2.18
C GLU A 76 19.64 15.63 -1.82
N PRO A 77 19.00 14.78 -1.00
CA PRO A 77 19.53 13.46 -0.68
C PRO A 77 19.54 12.56 -1.91
N LEU A 78 20.64 11.82 -2.09
CA LEU A 78 20.74 10.80 -3.13
C LEU A 78 20.27 9.46 -2.57
N ILE A 79 19.30 8.85 -3.23
CA ILE A 79 18.89 7.47 -2.99
C ILE A 79 19.51 6.62 -4.09
N VAL A 80 20.26 5.58 -3.71
CA VAL A 80 20.80 4.59 -4.64
C VAL A 80 20.03 3.29 -4.41
N ASP A 81 19.10 2.98 -5.30
CA ASP A 81 18.35 1.72 -5.32
C ASP A 81 18.98 0.79 -6.37
N CYS A 82 19.68 -0.25 -5.90
CA CYS A 82 20.35 -1.23 -6.76
C CYS A 82 19.41 -2.34 -7.27
N GLY A 83 18.11 -2.07 -7.37
CA GLY A 83 17.11 -3.03 -7.82
C GLY A 83 16.52 -3.87 -6.69
N SER A 84 16.41 -3.29 -5.48
CA SER A 84 15.73 -3.92 -4.34
C SER A 84 14.29 -4.36 -4.68
N ASN A 85 13.67 -3.69 -5.67
CA ASN A 85 12.28 -3.87 -6.05
C ASN A 85 12.09 -4.41 -7.48
N VAL A 86 13.11 -5.06 -8.05
CA VAL A 86 12.97 -5.78 -9.33
C VAL A 86 12.66 -7.25 -9.02
N LEU A 87 11.37 -7.56 -8.89
CA LEU A 87 10.84 -8.93 -8.96
C LEU A 87 10.23 -9.16 -10.35
#